data_AF-A0A8S1H0C0-F1
#
_entry.id   AF-A0A8S1H0C0-F1
#
_cell.length_a   1.000
_cell.length_b   1.000
_cell.length_c   1.000
_cell.angle_alpha   90.00
_cell.angle_beta   90.00
_cell.angle_gamma   90.00
#
_symmetry.space_group_name_H-M   'P 1'
#
loop_
_entity.id
_entity.type
_entity.pdbx_description
1 polymer ?
#
loop_
_entity_poly.entity_id
_entity_poly.type
_entity_poly.pdbx_seq_one_letter_code
_entity_poly.pdbx_strand_id
1 'polypeptide(L)'
;MDYILDRYVFNNLPFEVSEETRKLWGQRALHIVGLADWACKYQDPWKIFENHTSFLFGELLFFFLAFLTFCHAWRHGTRYVLVWFGILIHALNVENLCYWIPDMDNFWQAQGILTFFGARAPLYILIGIYHMFDYTAFVMAKRLHLPWWAEGPAVGLGAVMLDMPYDIMGIKLVWWTWHDTDPNIFDRMNWVPWNSYYFHASFACSFTWLLRGSRYLLVSKEYDWRRLPREIICVFVAGMGAFWLGTIQFALLYHPLHDIYKVHTEYTTILFLSIYILIVFTADRNNRNPLARAGNKYWFDELACAIGLEYMFFMVAVLITDPLNIVSDGLHQPIGPCNETQKVQTPTGMVLEKKKYFCTTNFDEKYIDFHCIPGGALPKPTEPGQPLEWYAVCGTDYENRAEYITIIWGICILYGWIWYQVAARSGPTPIDPVKELRKRVVKTIERQDTTSLTNGKKKIDERYYEDNHGRLSTHPEPFYSDPYESPRFRGNFVTPKPASSKKNTPATLKQQQNLKQSAQKPQPSAQPQPQIQKVVVTKKVEEQEKKVLSPNSLIADTPARNLRKRRSRKY
;
A
#
# COMPACT_ATOMS: atom_id res chain seq x y z
N MET A 1 5.04 27.89 -25.43
CA MET A 1 5.83 26.86 -26.16
C MET A 1 6.48 27.43 -27.40
N ASP A 2 5.74 28.21 -28.20
CA ASP A 2 6.23 28.82 -29.45
C ASP A 2 7.54 29.60 -29.26
N TYR A 3 7.63 30.44 -28.22
CA TYR A 3 8.87 31.15 -27.87
C TYR A 3 10.08 30.22 -27.66
N ILE A 4 9.88 29.08 -26.98
CA ILE A 4 10.97 28.13 -26.68
C ILE A 4 11.42 27.44 -27.97
N LEU A 5 10.48 26.99 -28.80
CA LEU A 5 10.81 26.35 -30.07
C LEU A 5 11.46 27.35 -31.03
N ASP A 6 10.97 28.57 -31.13
CA ASP A 6 11.59 29.61 -31.95
C ASP A 6 13.01 29.91 -31.47
N ARG A 7 13.17 30.15 -30.15
CA ARG A 7 14.47 30.56 -29.58
C ARG A 7 15.54 29.47 -29.67
N TYR A 8 15.18 28.21 -29.40
CA TYR A 8 16.15 27.14 -29.22
C TYR A 8 16.19 26.12 -30.36
N VAL A 9 15.11 25.99 -31.15
CA VAL A 9 15.03 25.02 -32.26
C VAL A 9 15.08 25.73 -33.61
N PHE A 10 14.05 26.53 -33.94
CA PHE A 10 13.89 27.07 -35.29
C PHE A 10 14.99 28.07 -35.67
N ASN A 11 15.46 28.91 -34.74
CA ASN A 11 16.55 29.86 -34.99
C ASN A 11 17.92 29.20 -35.23
N ASN A 12 18.08 27.92 -34.91
CA ASN A 12 19.34 27.18 -35.09
C ASN A 12 19.31 26.25 -36.32
N LEU A 13 18.20 26.19 -37.06
CA LEU A 13 18.11 25.38 -38.28
C LEU A 13 18.77 26.12 -39.45
N PRO A 14 19.50 25.43 -40.34
CA PRO A 14 20.18 26.05 -41.48
C PRO A 14 19.23 26.41 -42.64
N PHE A 15 17.92 26.32 -42.44
CA PHE A 15 16.89 26.61 -43.44
C PHE A 15 15.67 27.27 -42.79
N GLU A 16 14.94 28.07 -43.55
CA GLU A 16 13.70 28.69 -43.08
C GLU A 16 12.56 27.67 -43.00
N VAL A 17 11.95 27.56 -41.82
CA VAL A 17 10.77 26.72 -41.59
C VAL A 17 9.52 27.57 -41.79
N SER A 18 8.61 27.11 -42.67
CA SER A 18 7.33 27.79 -42.94
C SER A 18 6.49 27.94 -41.68
N GLU A 19 5.69 29.01 -41.60
CA GLU A 19 4.86 29.33 -40.43
C GLU A 19 3.88 28.19 -40.09
N GLU A 20 3.30 27.54 -41.10
CA GLU A 20 2.42 26.38 -40.92
C GLU A 20 3.15 25.20 -40.27
N THR A 21 4.39 24.93 -40.69
CA THR A 21 5.21 23.87 -40.11
C THR A 21 5.58 24.21 -38.67
N ARG A 22 5.91 25.47 -38.37
CA ARG A 22 6.19 25.92 -37.00
C ARG A 22 4.97 25.72 -36.09
N LYS A 23 3.77 26.08 -36.54
CA LYS A 23 2.51 25.86 -35.78
C LYS A 23 2.26 24.37 -35.54
N LEU A 24 2.44 23.53 -36.56
CA LEU A 24 2.27 22.08 -36.43
C LEU A 24 3.25 21.48 -35.40
N TRP A 25 4.52 21.90 -35.45
CA TRP A 25 5.53 21.45 -34.49
C TRP A 25 5.27 21.98 -33.08
N GLY A 26 4.79 23.23 -32.96
CA GLY A 26 4.33 23.82 -31.71
C GLY A 26 3.21 23.02 -31.05
N GLN A 27 2.18 22.65 -31.80
CA GLN A 27 1.08 21.81 -31.32
C GLN A 27 1.56 20.41 -30.90
N ARG A 28 2.44 19.78 -31.69
CA ARG A 28 3.01 18.47 -31.33
C ARG A 28 3.87 18.54 -30.07
N ALA A 29 4.69 19.58 -29.93
CA ALA A 29 5.49 19.81 -28.73
C ALA A 29 4.59 20.03 -27.51
N LEU A 30 3.52 20.83 -27.65
CA LEU A 30 2.52 21.01 -26.60
C LEU A 30 1.86 19.69 -26.20
N HIS A 31 1.54 18.82 -27.16
CA HIS A 31 0.98 17.50 -26.88
C HIS A 31 1.99 16.59 -26.15
N ILE A 32 3.27 16.62 -26.54
CA ILE A 32 4.33 15.86 -25.85
C ILE A 32 4.54 16.39 -24.42
N VAL A 33 4.56 17.72 -24.25
CA VAL A 33 4.67 18.35 -22.93
C VAL A 33 3.45 18.01 -22.08
N GLY A 34 2.24 18.06 -22.63
CA GLY A 34 1.03 17.66 -21.93
C GLY A 34 1.03 16.19 -21.53
N LEU A 35 1.52 15.30 -22.41
CA LEU A 35 1.69 13.87 -22.09
C LEU A 35 2.76 13.68 -20.99
N ALA A 36 3.85 14.42 -21.04
CA ALA A 36 4.92 14.36 -20.05
C ALA A 36 4.46 14.89 -18.69
N ASP A 37 3.76 16.02 -18.66
CA ASP A 37 3.17 16.63 -17.45
C ASP A 37 2.11 15.71 -16.83
N TRP A 38 1.27 15.09 -17.67
CA TRP A 38 0.34 14.05 -17.23
C TRP A 38 1.09 12.81 -16.73
N ALA A 39 2.14 12.36 -17.40
CA ALA A 39 2.86 11.16 -17.00
C ALA A 39 3.59 11.34 -15.66
N CYS A 40 4.26 12.47 -15.48
CA CYS A 40 5.07 12.76 -14.30
C CYS A 40 5.18 14.29 -14.06
N LYS A 41 4.63 14.73 -12.94
CA LYS A 41 4.75 16.09 -12.44
C LYS A 41 5.85 16.15 -11.39
N TYR A 42 6.78 17.09 -11.58
CA TYR A 42 7.83 17.39 -10.62
C TYR A 42 7.41 18.56 -9.73
N GLN A 43 7.66 18.44 -8.42
CA GLN A 43 7.48 19.51 -7.46
C GLN A 43 8.79 19.80 -6.73
N ASP A 44 9.08 21.10 -6.52
CA ASP A 44 10.27 21.52 -5.81
C ASP A 44 10.25 21.00 -4.35
N PRO A 45 11.24 20.18 -3.94
CA PRO A 45 11.31 19.66 -2.59
C PRO A 45 11.31 20.75 -1.50
N TRP A 46 11.81 21.96 -1.78
CA TRP A 46 11.77 23.06 -0.82
C TRP A 46 10.38 23.61 -0.60
N LYS A 47 9.56 23.68 -1.64
CA LYS A 47 8.14 24.02 -1.49
C LYS A 47 7.42 22.97 -0.64
N ILE A 48 7.71 21.68 -0.84
CA ILE A 48 7.12 20.60 -0.01
C ILE A 48 7.64 20.71 1.44
N PHE A 49 8.92 21.01 1.63
CA PHE A 49 9.50 21.15 2.96
C PHE A 49 8.86 22.30 3.75
N GLU A 50 8.62 23.44 3.12
CA GLU A 50 8.02 24.62 3.76
C GLU A 50 6.54 24.41 4.09
N ASN A 51 5.77 23.79 3.18
CA ASN A 51 4.32 23.67 3.32
C ASN A 51 3.88 22.36 3.99
N HIS A 52 4.67 21.29 3.85
CA HIS A 52 4.24 19.92 4.17
C HIS A 52 5.42 19.04 4.61
N THR A 53 6.22 19.54 5.55
CA THR A 53 7.47 18.91 6.00
C THR A 53 7.33 17.42 6.34
N SER A 54 6.28 17.04 7.06
CA SER A 54 6.06 15.65 7.47
C SER A 54 5.88 14.70 6.30
N PHE A 55 5.24 15.17 5.23
CA PHE A 55 5.00 14.38 4.03
C PHE A 55 6.31 14.15 3.26
N LEU A 56 7.15 15.18 3.12
CA LEU A 56 8.47 15.01 2.51
C LEU A 56 9.32 13.99 3.25
N PHE A 57 9.35 14.04 4.59
CA PHE A 57 10.07 13.04 5.38
C PHE A 57 9.44 11.64 5.28
N GLY A 58 8.11 11.56 5.21
CA GLY A 58 7.40 10.31 4.92
C GLY A 58 7.79 9.71 3.58
N GLU A 59 7.80 10.51 2.51
CA GLU A 59 8.22 10.11 1.16
C GLU A 59 9.66 9.58 1.16
N LEU A 60 10.60 10.33 1.74
CA LEU A 60 12.00 9.90 1.84
C LEU A 60 12.17 8.61 2.67
N LEU A 61 11.42 8.48 3.76
CA LEU A 61 11.41 7.26 4.57
C LEU A 61 10.94 6.08 3.72
N PHE A 62 9.79 6.16 3.07
CA PHE A 62 9.25 5.02 2.32
C PHE A 62 10.09 4.62 1.11
N PHE A 63 10.81 5.56 0.47
CA PHE A 63 11.84 5.17 -0.51
C PHE A 63 12.99 4.39 0.11
N PHE A 64 13.45 4.81 1.29
CA PHE A 64 14.49 4.09 2.02
C PHE A 64 13.99 2.70 2.47
N LEU A 65 12.76 2.59 2.96
CA LEU A 65 12.15 1.31 3.33
C LEU A 65 12.01 0.38 2.12
N ALA A 66 11.56 0.88 0.97
CA ALA A 66 11.50 0.10 -0.26
C ALA A 66 12.88 -0.34 -0.77
N PHE A 67 13.91 0.47 -0.56
CA PHE A 67 15.29 0.06 -0.81
C PHE A 67 15.70 -1.11 0.10
N LEU A 68 15.36 -1.07 1.39
CA LEU A 68 15.61 -2.18 2.32
C LEU A 68 14.85 -3.45 1.90
N THR A 69 13.59 -3.35 1.49
CA THR A 69 12.82 -4.50 1.00
C THR A 69 13.42 -5.08 -0.30
N PHE A 70 13.91 -4.23 -1.19
CA PHE A 70 14.62 -4.66 -2.40
C PHE A 70 15.95 -5.34 -2.08
N CYS A 71 16.75 -4.81 -1.15
CA CYS A 71 17.98 -5.45 -0.67
C CYS A 71 17.70 -6.85 -0.12
N HIS A 72 16.64 -7.00 0.70
CA HIS A 72 16.20 -8.30 1.17
C HIS A 72 15.82 -9.21 -0.02
N ALA A 73 14.98 -8.73 -0.95
CA ALA A 73 14.57 -9.51 -2.11
C ALA A 73 15.75 -10.01 -2.94
N TRP A 74 16.73 -9.13 -3.18
CA TRP A 74 17.95 -9.45 -3.91
C TRP A 74 18.79 -10.53 -3.18
N ARG A 75 18.93 -10.40 -1.85
CA ARG A 75 19.70 -11.34 -1.02
C ARG A 75 19.10 -12.75 -0.98
N HIS A 76 17.77 -12.89 -1.02
CA HIS A 76 17.08 -14.17 -0.92
C HIS A 76 16.78 -14.85 -2.27
N GLY A 77 17.04 -14.17 -3.38
CA GLY A 77 17.08 -14.76 -4.71
C GLY A 77 15.94 -14.35 -5.64
N THR A 78 15.99 -14.86 -6.88
CA THR A 78 15.21 -14.33 -8.00
C THR A 78 13.70 -14.33 -7.77
N ARG A 79 13.14 -15.35 -7.11
CA ARG A 79 11.70 -15.41 -6.87
C ARG A 79 11.19 -14.30 -5.97
N TYR A 80 11.98 -13.87 -5.00
CA TYR A 80 11.65 -12.74 -4.13
C TYR A 80 11.76 -11.41 -4.90
N VAL A 81 12.77 -11.25 -5.75
CA VAL A 81 12.87 -10.09 -6.66
C VAL A 81 11.66 -10.02 -7.59
N LEU A 82 11.23 -11.16 -8.13
CA LEU A 82 10.02 -11.21 -8.96
C LEU A 82 8.76 -10.88 -8.16
N VAL A 83 8.64 -11.32 -6.90
CA VAL A 83 7.53 -10.90 -6.03
C VAL A 83 7.53 -9.38 -5.83
N TRP A 84 8.70 -8.79 -5.58
CA TRP A 84 8.85 -7.34 -5.43
C TRP A 84 8.32 -6.60 -6.67
N PHE A 85 8.71 -7.01 -7.89
CA PHE A 85 8.15 -6.44 -9.12
C PHE A 85 6.66 -6.77 -9.35
N GLY A 86 6.17 -7.89 -8.82
CA GLY A 86 4.73 -8.20 -8.82
C GLY A 86 3.90 -7.23 -8.00
N ILE A 87 4.45 -6.82 -6.86
CA ILE A 87 3.85 -5.81 -6.00
C ILE A 87 3.86 -4.45 -6.69
N LEU A 88 4.90 -4.11 -7.46
CA LEU A 88 4.86 -2.93 -8.33
C LEU A 88 3.71 -3.00 -9.36
N ILE A 89 3.52 -4.16 -10.01
CA ILE A 89 2.38 -4.35 -10.94
C ILE A 89 1.06 -4.21 -10.18
N HIS A 90 0.97 -4.76 -8.97
CA HIS A 90 -0.19 -4.65 -8.11
C HIS A 90 -0.52 -3.18 -7.79
N ALA A 91 0.47 -2.42 -7.30
CA ALA A 91 0.36 -1.01 -6.97
C ALA A 91 -0.12 -0.20 -8.19
N LEU A 92 0.55 -0.37 -9.33
CA LEU A 92 0.16 0.29 -10.58
C LEU A 92 -1.28 -0.04 -10.98
N ASN A 93 -1.70 -1.30 -10.83
CA ASN A 93 -3.04 -1.73 -11.18
C ASN A 93 -4.10 -1.13 -10.24
N VAL A 94 -3.86 -1.17 -8.92
CA VAL A 94 -4.80 -0.61 -7.92
C VAL A 94 -4.94 0.90 -8.11
N GLU A 95 -3.83 1.64 -8.12
CA GLU A 95 -3.87 3.11 -8.25
C GLU A 95 -4.51 3.54 -9.57
N ASN A 96 -4.15 2.92 -10.70
CA ASN A 96 -4.79 3.25 -11.97
C ASN A 96 -6.29 2.93 -11.96
N LEU A 97 -6.73 1.81 -11.41
CA LEU A 97 -8.17 1.50 -11.36
C LEU A 97 -8.93 2.50 -10.48
N CYS A 98 -8.37 2.88 -9.33
CA CYS A 98 -8.97 3.87 -8.44
C CYS A 98 -9.14 5.24 -9.11
N TYR A 99 -8.22 5.66 -9.99
CA TYR A 99 -8.30 6.97 -10.64
C TYR A 99 -9.12 6.98 -11.94
N TRP A 100 -9.14 5.86 -12.66
CA TRP A 100 -9.80 5.78 -13.97
C TRP A 100 -11.26 5.36 -13.89
N ILE A 101 -11.68 4.72 -12.79
CA ILE A 101 -13.07 4.33 -12.56
C ILE A 101 -13.71 5.39 -11.66
N PRO A 102 -14.65 6.21 -12.16
CA PRO A 102 -15.24 7.31 -11.37
C PRO A 102 -15.93 6.86 -10.08
N ASP A 103 -16.44 5.63 -10.06
CA ASP A 103 -17.10 5.03 -8.88
C ASP A 103 -16.09 4.71 -7.76
N MET A 104 -14.80 4.59 -8.11
CA MET A 104 -13.70 4.30 -7.20
C MET A 104 -12.84 5.53 -6.88
N ASP A 105 -13.04 6.63 -7.60
CA ASP A 105 -12.31 7.87 -7.40
C ASP A 105 -12.76 8.53 -6.10
N ASN A 106 -12.02 8.23 -5.02
CA ASN A 106 -12.45 8.54 -3.65
C ASN A 106 -11.34 9.10 -2.73
N PHE A 107 -10.11 9.28 -3.22
CA PHE A 107 -9.04 9.97 -2.48
C PHE A 107 -8.14 10.80 -3.39
N TRP A 108 -7.43 11.77 -2.80
CA TRP A 108 -6.48 12.65 -3.47
C TRP A 108 -5.21 12.78 -2.65
N GLN A 109 -4.08 12.44 -3.24
CA GLN A 109 -2.79 12.47 -2.57
C GLN A 109 -2.16 13.87 -2.62
N ALA A 110 -1.43 14.22 -1.57
CA ALA A 110 -0.52 15.36 -1.57
C ALA A 110 0.57 15.16 -2.64
N GLN A 111 1.10 16.27 -3.14
CA GLN A 111 2.02 16.25 -4.28
C GLN A 111 3.46 15.98 -3.82
N GLY A 112 3.97 14.81 -4.20
CA GLY A 112 5.36 14.38 -3.93
C GLY A 112 6.37 15.04 -4.84
N ILE A 113 7.65 14.74 -4.61
CA ILE A 113 8.75 15.17 -5.49
C ILE A 113 8.46 14.77 -6.94
N LEU A 114 7.94 13.56 -7.14
CA LEU A 114 7.46 13.04 -8.41
C LEU A 114 6.05 12.49 -8.23
N THR A 115 5.08 13.01 -8.99
CA THR A 115 3.67 12.57 -8.95
C THR A 115 3.21 12.15 -10.33
N PHE A 116 2.71 10.93 -10.47
CA PHE A 116 2.33 10.29 -11.73
C PHE A 116 0.83 10.35 -11.99
N PHE A 117 0.44 10.00 -13.22
CA PHE A 117 -0.97 9.83 -13.65
C PHE A 117 -1.83 11.09 -13.50
N GLY A 118 -1.31 12.23 -13.92
CA GLY A 118 -2.01 13.52 -13.88
C GLY A 118 -2.06 14.07 -12.47
N ALA A 119 -0.93 14.03 -11.75
CA ALA A 119 -0.81 14.50 -10.36
C ALA A 119 -1.67 13.71 -9.34
N ARG A 120 -1.90 12.40 -9.60
CA ARG A 120 -2.74 11.53 -8.74
C ARG A 120 -1.93 10.63 -7.80
N ALA A 121 -0.87 9.98 -8.29
CA ALA A 121 -0.08 9.02 -7.52
C ALA A 121 1.36 9.49 -7.31
N PRO A 122 1.72 9.96 -6.11
CA PRO A 122 3.11 10.18 -5.74
C PRO A 122 3.93 8.90 -5.89
N LEU A 123 5.19 9.03 -6.29
CA LEU A 123 6.05 7.88 -6.55
C LEU A 123 6.27 7.02 -5.29
N TYR A 124 6.26 7.62 -4.11
CA TYR A 124 6.39 6.88 -2.85
C TYR A 124 5.21 5.96 -2.58
N ILE A 125 4.00 6.23 -3.10
CA ILE A 125 2.90 5.26 -3.05
C ILE A 125 3.29 4.05 -3.90
N LEU A 126 3.59 4.28 -5.19
CA LEU A 126 3.84 3.21 -6.17
C LEU A 126 5.02 2.30 -5.84
N ILE A 127 6.12 2.87 -5.34
CA ILE A 127 7.37 2.13 -5.08
C ILE A 127 7.67 2.01 -3.58
N GLY A 128 7.23 2.96 -2.75
CA GLY A 128 7.49 2.96 -1.31
C GLY A 128 6.50 2.10 -0.53
N ILE A 129 5.26 2.55 -0.45
CA ILE A 129 4.20 2.02 0.41
C ILE A 129 3.89 0.55 0.13
N TYR A 130 3.48 0.22 -1.10
CA TYR A 130 3.11 -1.17 -1.43
C TYR A 130 4.26 -2.15 -1.19
N HIS A 131 5.50 -1.74 -1.49
CA HIS A 131 6.65 -2.60 -1.23
C HIS A 131 6.96 -2.70 0.26
N MET A 132 6.81 -1.62 1.02
CA MET A 132 6.96 -1.72 2.47
C MET A 132 5.90 -2.63 3.09
N PHE A 133 4.63 -2.50 2.70
CA PHE A 133 3.54 -3.22 3.33
C PHE A 133 3.43 -4.66 2.82
N ASP A 134 3.19 -4.85 1.52
CA ASP A 134 2.86 -6.16 0.97
C ASP A 134 4.06 -7.09 0.93
N TYR A 135 5.25 -6.59 0.56
CA TYR A 135 6.44 -7.44 0.48
C TYR A 135 6.89 -7.88 1.87
N THR A 136 6.91 -6.94 2.83
CA THR A 136 7.26 -7.26 4.22
C THR A 136 6.26 -8.24 4.81
N ALA A 137 4.96 -8.00 4.67
CA ALA A 137 3.92 -8.91 5.12
C ALA A 137 4.05 -10.29 4.46
N PHE A 138 4.31 -10.34 3.15
CA PHE A 138 4.54 -11.59 2.40
C PHE A 138 5.69 -12.40 2.98
N VAL A 139 6.86 -11.78 3.18
CA VAL A 139 8.03 -12.48 3.73
C VAL A 139 7.82 -12.89 5.18
N MET A 140 7.23 -12.03 6.00
CA MET A 140 6.99 -12.35 7.40
C MET A 140 5.98 -13.50 7.55
N ALA A 141 4.93 -13.54 6.73
CA ALA A 141 4.00 -14.67 6.68
C ALA A 141 4.71 -15.98 6.22
N LYS A 142 5.69 -15.89 5.32
CA LYS A 142 6.51 -17.04 4.90
C LYS A 142 7.31 -17.65 6.05
N ARG A 143 7.78 -16.83 7.01
CA ARG A 143 8.52 -17.28 8.21
C ARG A 143 7.65 -18.09 9.17
N LEU A 144 6.33 -17.90 9.14
CA LEU A 144 5.38 -18.71 9.91
C LEU A 144 5.21 -20.12 9.34
N HIS A 145 5.70 -20.39 8.11
CA HIS A 145 5.56 -21.66 7.41
C HIS A 145 4.12 -22.19 7.38
N LEU A 146 3.16 -21.29 7.18
CA LEU A 146 1.74 -21.63 7.15
C LEU A 146 1.37 -22.46 5.91
N PRO A 147 0.31 -23.29 6.01
CA PRO A 147 -0.27 -23.92 4.83
C PRO A 147 -0.82 -22.87 3.85
N TRP A 148 -0.99 -23.28 2.59
CA TRP A 148 -1.31 -22.36 1.49
C TRP A 148 -2.61 -21.55 1.71
N TRP A 149 -3.61 -22.14 2.36
CA TRP A 149 -4.90 -21.50 2.61
C TRP A 149 -4.83 -20.43 3.71
N ALA A 150 -3.86 -20.51 4.63
CA ALA A 150 -3.70 -19.55 5.72
C ALA A 150 -2.63 -18.49 5.44
N GLU A 151 -1.73 -18.73 4.49
CA GLU A 151 -0.68 -17.77 4.17
C GLU A 151 -1.24 -16.45 3.62
N GLY A 152 -2.20 -16.50 2.68
CA GLY A 152 -2.85 -15.29 2.16
C GLY A 152 -3.46 -14.41 3.26
N PRO A 153 -4.34 -14.96 4.13
CA PRO A 153 -4.89 -14.23 5.27
C PRO A 153 -3.83 -13.66 6.22
N ALA A 154 -2.72 -14.37 6.45
CA ALA A 154 -1.61 -13.85 7.25
C ALA A 154 -0.92 -12.65 6.58
N VAL A 155 -0.74 -12.67 5.26
CA VAL A 155 -0.23 -11.52 4.50
C VAL A 155 -1.21 -10.35 4.57
N GLY A 156 -2.51 -10.60 4.41
CA GLY A 156 -3.54 -9.57 4.53
C GLY A 156 -3.55 -8.87 5.88
N LEU A 157 -3.51 -9.63 6.99
CA LEU A 157 -3.38 -9.07 8.34
C LEU A 157 -2.08 -8.29 8.51
N GLY A 158 -0.97 -8.84 7.99
CA GLY A 158 0.33 -8.19 8.04
C GLY A 158 0.34 -6.84 7.31
N ALA A 159 -0.29 -6.75 6.14
CA ALA A 159 -0.42 -5.50 5.41
C ALA A 159 -1.17 -4.45 6.24
N VAL A 160 -2.32 -4.80 6.82
CA VAL A 160 -3.11 -3.89 7.69
C VAL A 160 -2.33 -3.47 8.94
N MET A 161 -1.52 -4.35 9.53
CA MET A 161 -0.70 -4.00 10.69
C MET A 161 0.36 -2.93 10.37
N LEU A 162 0.90 -2.90 9.16
CA LEU A 162 1.85 -1.87 8.71
C LEU A 162 1.10 -0.61 8.30
N ASP A 163 -0.01 -0.78 7.59
CA ASP A 163 -0.82 0.31 7.04
C ASP A 163 -1.55 1.15 8.10
N MET A 164 -2.08 0.54 9.17
CA MET A 164 -2.92 1.25 10.15
C MET A 164 -2.31 2.53 10.76
N PRO A 165 -1.06 2.55 11.27
CA PRO A 165 -0.45 3.79 11.76
C PRO A 165 -0.20 4.81 10.63
N TYR A 166 0.15 4.34 9.43
CA TYR A 166 0.32 5.18 8.24
C TYR A 166 -0.99 5.87 7.87
N ASP A 167 -2.10 5.14 7.81
CA ASP A 167 -3.41 5.66 7.43
C ASP A 167 -3.92 6.73 8.39
N ILE A 168 -3.84 6.45 9.70
CA ILE A 168 -4.30 7.38 10.75
C ILE A 168 -3.46 8.67 10.75
N MET A 169 -2.13 8.54 10.67
CA MET A 169 -1.24 9.70 10.66
C MET A 169 -1.29 10.44 9.33
N GLY A 170 -1.36 9.73 8.22
CA GLY A 170 -1.38 10.30 6.88
C GLY A 170 -2.60 11.19 6.69
N ILE A 171 -3.79 10.76 7.10
CA ILE A 171 -4.98 11.62 7.06
C ILE A 171 -4.86 12.81 8.01
N LYS A 172 -4.43 12.58 9.26
CA LYS A 172 -4.31 13.70 10.21
C LYS A 172 -3.26 14.72 9.79
N LEU A 173 -2.23 14.29 9.08
CA LEU A 173 -1.18 15.14 8.51
C LEU A 173 -1.45 15.53 7.06
N VAL A 174 -2.66 15.27 6.54
CA VAL A 174 -3.14 15.68 5.20
C VAL A 174 -2.24 15.17 4.06
N TRP A 175 -1.61 14.01 4.21
CA TRP A 175 -0.84 13.35 3.14
C TRP A 175 -1.74 12.93 1.99
N TRP A 176 -3.02 12.69 2.28
CA TRP A 176 -4.09 12.63 1.31
C TRP A 176 -5.41 13.06 1.96
N THR A 177 -6.41 13.30 1.13
CA THR A 177 -7.79 13.58 1.55
C THR A 177 -8.72 12.54 0.96
N TRP A 178 -9.75 12.18 1.70
CA TRP A 178 -10.82 11.31 1.22
C TRP A 178 -11.98 12.13 0.63
N HIS A 179 -12.82 11.47 -0.15
CA HIS A 179 -14.06 12.04 -0.66
C HIS A 179 -15.07 12.25 0.48
N ASP A 180 -15.62 13.46 0.56
CA ASP A 180 -16.53 13.90 1.64
C ASP A 180 -17.76 12.98 1.80
N THR A 181 -18.50 12.75 0.70
CA THR A 181 -19.81 12.07 0.77
C THR A 181 -19.85 10.68 0.12
N ASP A 182 -18.72 10.01 -0.09
CA ASP A 182 -18.76 8.71 -0.77
C ASP A 182 -19.28 7.63 0.22
N PRO A 183 -20.42 6.98 -0.08
CA PRO A 183 -21.06 6.04 0.85
C PRO A 183 -20.20 4.80 1.12
N ASN A 184 -19.24 4.47 0.26
CA ASN A 184 -18.34 3.34 0.49
C ASN A 184 -17.22 3.66 1.47
N ILE A 185 -17.02 4.92 1.85
CA ILE A 185 -15.96 5.32 2.79
C ILE A 185 -16.48 6.25 3.90
N PHE A 186 -17.80 6.32 4.04
CA PHE A 186 -18.47 7.20 4.99
C PHE A 186 -18.15 6.85 6.45
N ASP A 187 -18.21 5.56 6.78
CA ASP A 187 -17.91 5.07 8.12
C ASP A 187 -16.38 5.07 8.38
N ARG A 188 -15.94 5.87 9.36
CA ARG A 188 -14.51 6.15 9.59
C ARG A 188 -14.09 5.95 11.05
N MET A 189 -12.80 5.65 11.25
CA MET A 189 -12.10 5.70 12.53
C MET A 189 -10.94 6.68 12.40
N ASN A 190 -10.90 7.74 13.23
CA ASN A 190 -9.91 8.82 13.12
C ASN A 190 -9.81 9.40 11.70
N TRP A 191 -10.96 9.57 11.02
CA TRP A 191 -11.09 10.03 9.63
C TRP A 191 -10.62 9.04 8.55
N VAL A 192 -10.10 7.87 8.95
CA VAL A 192 -9.75 6.78 8.02
C VAL A 192 -10.96 5.89 7.77
N PRO A 193 -11.35 5.63 6.52
CA PRO A 193 -12.41 4.69 6.18
C PRO A 193 -12.08 3.27 6.63
N TRP A 194 -13.02 2.61 7.29
CA TRP A 194 -12.87 1.20 7.67
C TRP A 194 -12.62 0.28 6.47
N ASN A 195 -13.19 0.63 5.31
CA ASN A 195 -12.98 -0.12 4.08
C ASN A 195 -11.54 -0.05 3.54
N SER A 196 -10.73 0.95 3.92
CA SER A 196 -9.31 1.00 3.57
C SER A 196 -8.59 -0.27 4.06
N TYR A 197 -8.73 -0.58 5.35
CA TYR A 197 -8.15 -1.78 5.96
C TYR A 197 -8.68 -3.08 5.34
N TYR A 198 -9.96 -3.10 4.99
CA TYR A 198 -10.53 -4.25 4.29
C TYR A 198 -9.84 -4.47 2.94
N PHE A 199 -9.74 -3.43 2.13
CA PHE A 199 -9.14 -3.53 0.79
C PHE A 199 -7.68 -3.95 0.88
N HIS A 200 -6.86 -3.32 1.74
CA HIS A 200 -5.47 -3.72 1.95
C HIS A 200 -5.34 -5.20 2.36
N ALA A 201 -6.13 -5.66 3.33
CA ALA A 201 -6.10 -7.07 3.73
C ALA A 201 -6.50 -8.02 2.60
N SER A 202 -7.59 -7.70 1.89
CA SER A 202 -8.15 -8.58 0.85
C SER A 202 -7.28 -8.63 -0.40
N PHE A 203 -6.66 -7.52 -0.81
CA PHE A 203 -5.78 -7.44 -1.97
C PHE A 203 -4.46 -8.17 -1.72
N ALA A 204 -3.81 -7.94 -0.58
CA ALA A 204 -2.55 -8.62 -0.23
C ALA A 204 -2.75 -10.14 -0.05
N CYS A 205 -3.88 -10.56 0.53
CA CYS A 205 -4.29 -11.95 0.60
C CYS A 205 -4.48 -12.56 -0.80
N SER A 206 -5.21 -11.86 -1.68
CA SER A 206 -5.50 -12.29 -3.05
C SER A 206 -4.24 -12.42 -3.89
N PHE A 207 -3.34 -11.44 -3.80
CA PHE A 207 -2.03 -11.45 -4.45
C PHE A 207 -1.27 -12.74 -4.10
N THR A 208 -1.21 -13.06 -2.79
CA THR A 208 -0.50 -14.23 -2.29
C THR A 208 -1.12 -15.54 -2.80
N TRP A 209 -2.45 -15.68 -2.76
CA TRP A 209 -3.13 -16.86 -3.27
C TRP A 209 -2.97 -17.04 -4.77
N LEU A 210 -3.13 -15.98 -5.56
CA LEU A 210 -2.94 -16.02 -7.01
C LEU A 210 -1.50 -16.35 -7.37
N LEU A 211 -0.52 -15.79 -6.67
CA LEU A 211 0.89 -16.09 -6.88
C LEU A 211 1.20 -17.56 -6.56
N ARG A 212 0.72 -18.08 -5.43
CA ARG A 212 0.92 -19.49 -5.08
C ARG A 212 0.22 -20.43 -6.06
N GLY A 213 -1.04 -20.15 -6.37
CA GLY A 213 -1.86 -20.96 -7.27
C GLY A 213 -1.26 -21.00 -8.67
N SER A 214 -0.90 -19.86 -9.23
CA SER A 214 -0.26 -19.79 -10.55
C SER A 214 1.10 -20.47 -10.57
N ARG A 215 1.95 -20.30 -9.53
CA ARG A 215 3.23 -21.02 -9.43
C ARG A 215 3.05 -22.53 -9.34
N TYR A 216 2.06 -23.00 -8.57
CA TYR A 216 1.73 -24.42 -8.46
C TYR A 216 1.33 -25.03 -9.82
N LEU A 217 0.60 -24.26 -10.64
CA LEU A 217 0.14 -24.72 -11.96
C LEU A 217 1.21 -24.63 -13.05
N LEU A 218 2.02 -23.56 -13.05
CA LEU A 218 2.89 -23.23 -14.19
C LEU A 218 4.36 -23.58 -13.97
N VAL A 219 4.82 -23.67 -12.72
CA VAL A 219 6.23 -23.79 -12.35
C VAL A 219 6.47 -24.94 -11.38
N SER A 220 7.71 -25.43 -11.33
CA SER A 220 8.14 -26.45 -10.37
C SER A 220 8.38 -25.84 -8.98
N LYS A 221 8.36 -26.70 -7.95
CA LYS A 221 8.77 -26.30 -6.59
C LYS A 221 10.20 -25.74 -6.58
N GLU A 222 11.10 -26.38 -7.31
CA GLU A 222 12.45 -25.87 -7.55
C GLU A 222 12.47 -24.79 -8.61
N TYR A 223 13.25 -23.74 -8.36
CA TYR A 223 13.50 -22.66 -9.30
C TYR A 223 14.38 -23.15 -10.47
N ASP A 224 13.90 -22.93 -11.69
CA ASP A 224 14.59 -23.27 -12.94
C ASP A 224 14.58 -22.02 -13.83
N TRP A 225 15.76 -21.46 -14.13
CA TRP A 225 15.89 -20.24 -14.94
C TRP A 225 15.27 -20.38 -16.34
N ARG A 226 15.20 -21.60 -16.88
CA ARG A 226 14.55 -21.86 -18.18
C ARG A 226 13.03 -21.61 -18.14
N ARG A 227 12.46 -21.59 -16.94
CA ARG A 227 11.04 -21.30 -16.68
C ARG A 227 10.82 -19.87 -16.17
N LEU A 228 11.84 -19.00 -16.21
CA LEU A 228 11.70 -17.58 -15.84
C LEU A 228 10.51 -16.89 -16.51
N PRO A 229 10.20 -17.09 -17.81
CA PRO A 229 9.01 -16.48 -18.42
C PRO A 229 7.70 -16.90 -17.73
N ARG A 230 7.62 -18.15 -17.23
CA ARG A 230 6.44 -18.63 -16.50
C ARG A 230 6.35 -18.02 -15.11
N GLU A 231 7.49 -17.81 -14.43
CA GLU A 231 7.53 -17.09 -13.15
C GLU A 231 7.07 -15.63 -13.32
N ILE A 232 7.49 -14.95 -14.40
CA ILE A 232 7.02 -13.61 -14.75
C ILE A 232 5.49 -13.60 -14.96
N ILE A 233 4.95 -14.61 -15.68
CA ILE A 233 3.49 -14.75 -15.87
C ILE A 233 2.78 -14.93 -14.52
N CYS A 234 3.30 -15.77 -13.62
CA CYS A 234 2.70 -15.97 -12.28
C CYS A 234 2.59 -14.66 -11.50
N VAL A 235 3.66 -13.87 -11.53
CA VAL A 235 3.76 -12.58 -10.85
C VAL A 235 2.85 -11.55 -11.49
N PHE A 236 2.77 -11.50 -12.82
CA PHE A 236 1.85 -10.64 -13.55
C PHE A 236 0.39 -10.99 -13.24
N VAL A 237 0.03 -12.28 -13.25
CA VAL A 237 -1.31 -12.75 -12.88
C VAL A 237 -1.66 -12.37 -11.44
N ALA A 238 -0.71 -12.49 -10.51
CA ALA A 238 -0.91 -12.05 -9.13
C ALA A 238 -1.12 -10.54 -9.04
N GLY A 239 -0.27 -9.72 -9.65
CA GLY A 239 -0.37 -8.25 -9.61
C GLY A 239 -1.66 -7.72 -10.24
N MET A 240 -2.04 -8.23 -11.41
CA MET A 240 -3.26 -7.82 -12.10
C MET A 240 -4.53 -8.38 -11.46
N GLY A 241 -4.48 -9.62 -10.96
CA GLY A 241 -5.65 -10.32 -10.44
C GLY A 241 -5.98 -10.02 -8.97
N ALA A 242 -5.02 -9.54 -8.19
CA ALA A 242 -5.17 -9.30 -6.75
C ALA A 242 -6.34 -8.36 -6.44
N PHE A 243 -6.45 -7.26 -7.19
CA PHE A 243 -7.56 -6.31 -7.07
C PHE A 243 -8.92 -7.01 -7.27
N TRP A 244 -9.10 -7.72 -8.38
CA TRP A 244 -10.37 -8.37 -8.72
C TRP A 244 -10.78 -9.44 -7.71
N LEU A 245 -9.84 -10.30 -7.32
CA LEU A 245 -10.12 -11.35 -6.34
C LEU A 245 -10.39 -10.75 -4.95
N GLY A 246 -9.70 -9.68 -4.55
CA GLY A 246 -9.96 -9.04 -3.26
C GLY A 246 -11.30 -8.30 -3.25
N THR A 247 -11.70 -7.66 -4.35
CA THR A 247 -13.03 -7.08 -4.50
C THR A 247 -14.12 -8.14 -4.39
N ILE A 248 -13.90 -9.36 -4.88
CA ILE A 248 -14.83 -10.48 -4.65
C ILE A 248 -14.88 -10.84 -3.16
N GLN A 249 -13.74 -10.92 -2.47
CA GLN A 249 -13.72 -11.17 -1.02
C GLN A 249 -14.44 -10.09 -0.21
N PHE A 250 -14.30 -8.83 -0.62
CA PHE A 250 -15.06 -7.70 -0.08
C PHE A 250 -16.55 -7.87 -0.32
N ALA A 251 -16.93 -8.10 -1.57
CA ALA A 251 -18.33 -8.17 -1.98
C ALA A 251 -19.13 -9.26 -1.26
N LEU A 252 -18.48 -10.40 -0.93
CA LEU A 252 -19.15 -11.54 -0.29
C LEU A 252 -19.61 -11.26 1.14
N LEU A 253 -18.90 -10.43 1.90
CA LEU A 253 -19.25 -10.12 3.30
C LEU A 253 -19.85 -8.72 3.43
N TYR A 254 -19.24 -7.74 2.77
CA TYR A 254 -19.61 -6.34 2.91
C TYR A 254 -21.01 -6.07 2.36
N HIS A 255 -21.30 -6.39 1.10
CA HIS A 255 -22.58 -5.99 0.50
C HIS A 255 -23.79 -6.66 1.18
N PRO A 256 -23.79 -7.96 1.52
CA PRO A 256 -24.92 -8.51 2.27
C PRO A 256 -25.14 -7.79 3.61
N LEU A 257 -24.09 -7.53 4.38
CA LEU A 257 -24.22 -6.96 5.72
C LEU A 257 -24.45 -5.45 5.72
N HIS A 258 -23.59 -4.69 5.05
CA HIS A 258 -23.67 -3.23 5.02
C HIS A 258 -24.77 -2.75 4.08
N ASP A 259 -24.79 -3.23 2.85
CA ASP A 259 -25.66 -2.66 1.83
C ASP A 259 -27.12 -3.10 1.96
N ILE A 260 -27.36 -4.38 2.27
CA ILE A 260 -28.72 -4.93 2.45
C ILE A 260 -29.20 -4.76 3.90
N TYR A 261 -28.39 -5.17 4.89
CA TYR A 261 -28.79 -5.13 6.30
C TYR A 261 -28.43 -3.84 7.05
N LYS A 262 -27.76 -2.88 6.41
CA LYS A 262 -27.38 -1.58 7.01
C LYS A 262 -26.51 -1.73 8.27
N VAL A 263 -25.69 -2.77 8.32
CA VAL A 263 -24.69 -2.96 9.37
C VAL A 263 -23.54 -1.98 9.13
N HIS A 264 -23.16 -1.21 10.14
CA HIS A 264 -22.04 -0.27 10.06
C HIS A 264 -20.74 -0.98 9.63
N THR A 265 -19.95 -0.31 8.79
CA THR A 265 -18.77 -0.86 8.11
C THR A 265 -17.68 -1.34 9.07
N GLU A 266 -17.58 -0.70 10.24
CA GLU A 266 -16.69 -1.14 11.31
C GLU A 266 -16.92 -2.63 11.65
N TYR A 267 -18.17 -3.03 11.85
CA TYR A 267 -18.47 -4.40 12.26
C TYR A 267 -18.19 -5.40 11.14
N THR A 268 -18.44 -5.03 9.88
CA THR A 268 -18.14 -5.91 8.73
C THR A 268 -16.63 -6.10 8.56
N THR A 269 -15.86 -5.03 8.74
CA THR A 269 -14.39 -5.05 8.68
C THR A 269 -13.78 -5.83 9.84
N ILE A 270 -14.23 -5.59 11.08
CA ILE A 270 -13.76 -6.35 12.25
C ILE A 270 -14.10 -7.83 12.09
N LEU A 271 -15.29 -8.18 11.60
CA LEU A 271 -15.66 -9.57 11.34
C LEU A 271 -14.75 -10.21 10.30
N PHE A 272 -14.47 -9.52 9.19
CA PHE A 272 -13.55 -9.99 8.15
C PHE A 272 -12.15 -10.26 8.69
N LEU A 273 -11.56 -9.29 9.38
CA LEU A 273 -10.23 -9.43 9.98
C LEU A 273 -10.23 -10.51 11.07
N SER A 274 -11.31 -10.65 11.84
CA SER A 274 -11.45 -11.72 12.83
C SER A 274 -11.47 -13.11 12.18
N ILE A 275 -12.14 -13.28 11.03
CA ILE A 275 -12.10 -14.54 10.26
C ILE A 275 -10.67 -14.84 9.81
N TYR A 276 -9.93 -13.84 9.31
CA TYR A 276 -8.53 -14.01 8.94
C TYR A 276 -7.68 -14.42 10.16
N ILE A 277 -7.87 -13.76 11.31
CA ILE A 277 -7.14 -14.08 12.55
C ILE A 277 -7.43 -15.52 12.97
N LEU A 278 -8.69 -15.97 12.94
CA LEU A 278 -9.08 -17.34 13.29
C LEU A 278 -8.46 -18.36 12.34
N ILE A 279 -8.43 -18.08 11.03
CA ILE A 279 -7.78 -18.91 10.01
C ILE A 279 -6.29 -19.06 10.31
N VAL A 280 -5.59 -17.95 10.50
CA VAL A 280 -4.15 -17.93 10.76
C VAL A 280 -3.82 -18.59 12.08
N PHE A 281 -4.55 -18.27 13.15
CA PHE A 281 -4.37 -18.84 14.47
C PHE A 281 -4.58 -20.36 14.47
N THR A 282 -5.64 -20.83 13.82
CA THR A 282 -5.93 -22.27 13.69
C THR A 282 -4.83 -22.98 12.92
N ALA A 283 -4.35 -22.39 11.83
CA ALA A 283 -3.26 -22.94 11.03
C ALA A 283 -1.93 -23.00 11.80
N ASP A 284 -1.60 -21.93 12.52
CA ASP A 284 -0.37 -21.78 13.28
C ASP A 284 -0.33 -22.73 14.49
N ARG A 285 -1.45 -22.89 15.22
CA ARG A 285 -1.56 -23.83 16.35
C ARG A 285 -1.47 -25.30 15.92
N ASN A 286 -1.94 -25.61 14.71
CA ASN A 286 -1.87 -26.94 14.13
C ASN A 286 -0.65 -27.14 13.22
N ASN A 287 0.30 -26.18 13.20
CA ASN A 287 1.44 -26.25 12.32
C ASN A 287 2.43 -27.33 12.79
N ARG A 288 2.50 -28.43 12.03
CA ARG A 288 3.41 -29.55 12.29
C ARG A 288 4.80 -29.36 11.68
N ASN A 289 5.04 -28.25 10.97
CA ASN A 289 6.34 -27.98 10.38
C ASN A 289 7.34 -27.59 11.48
N PRO A 290 8.41 -28.37 11.72
CA PRO A 290 9.38 -28.07 12.77
C PRO A 290 10.09 -26.72 12.55
N LEU A 291 10.20 -26.28 11.29
CA LEU A 291 10.82 -24.99 10.96
C LEU A 291 9.99 -23.80 11.46
N ALA A 292 8.67 -23.94 11.61
CA ALA A 292 7.78 -22.86 12.06
C ALA A 292 8.15 -22.31 13.44
N ARG A 293 8.83 -23.11 14.27
CA ARG A 293 9.24 -22.77 15.65
C ARG A 293 10.74 -22.92 15.89
N ALA A 294 11.53 -23.04 14.83
CA ALA A 294 12.98 -23.16 14.95
C ALA A 294 13.64 -21.88 15.51
N GLY A 295 12.94 -20.75 15.41
CA GLY A 295 13.50 -19.43 15.68
C GLY A 295 14.43 -18.98 14.55
N ASN A 296 14.67 -17.68 14.49
CA ASN A 296 15.61 -17.09 13.55
C ASN A 296 16.73 -16.37 14.31
N LYS A 297 17.95 -16.90 14.23
CA LYS A 297 19.13 -16.31 14.88
C LYS A 297 19.43 -14.90 14.35
N TYR A 298 19.17 -14.66 13.07
CA TYR A 298 19.41 -13.39 12.38
C TYR A 298 18.08 -12.74 12.02
N TRP A 299 17.21 -12.60 13.03
CA TRP A 299 15.86 -12.07 12.86
C TRP A 299 15.83 -10.57 12.56
N PHE A 300 16.82 -9.82 13.05
CA PHE A 300 16.95 -8.40 12.79
C PHE A 300 17.65 -8.18 11.44
N ASP A 301 16.89 -8.37 10.37
CA ASP A 301 17.33 -8.14 9.01
C ASP A 301 16.70 -6.87 8.42
N GLU A 302 16.85 -6.66 7.10
CA GLU A 302 16.43 -5.42 6.44
C GLU A 302 14.94 -5.12 6.66
N LEU A 303 14.09 -6.16 6.73
CA LEU A 303 12.65 -6.02 6.95
C LEU A 303 12.31 -5.67 8.41
N ALA A 304 12.94 -6.33 9.38
CA ALA A 304 12.75 -5.98 10.78
C ALA A 304 13.23 -4.56 11.10
N CYS A 305 14.33 -4.14 10.46
CA CYS A 305 14.81 -2.76 10.50
C CYS A 305 13.77 -1.80 9.88
N ALA A 306 13.23 -2.15 8.71
CA ALA A 306 12.25 -1.33 8.02
C ALA A 306 10.98 -1.08 8.87
N ILE A 307 10.42 -2.15 9.46
CA ILE A 307 9.27 -2.06 10.39
C ILE A 307 9.60 -1.17 11.60
N GLY A 308 10.79 -1.36 12.18
CA GLY A 308 11.24 -0.57 13.32
C GLY A 308 11.33 0.92 12.99
N LEU A 309 11.90 1.26 11.83
CA LEU A 309 12.03 2.64 11.36
C LEU A 309 10.67 3.28 11.07
N GLU A 310 9.77 2.54 10.42
CA GLU A 310 8.40 2.97 10.13
C GLU A 310 7.63 3.32 11.41
N TYR A 311 7.59 2.38 12.36
CA TYR A 311 6.84 2.58 13.60
C TYR A 311 7.46 3.67 14.47
N MET A 312 8.78 3.72 14.56
CA MET A 312 9.46 4.82 15.25
C MET A 312 9.18 6.17 14.60
N PHE A 313 9.11 6.23 13.27
CA PHE A 313 8.75 7.45 12.56
C PHE A 313 7.36 7.95 12.95
N PHE A 314 6.33 7.10 12.91
CA PHE A 314 4.97 7.52 13.28
C PHE A 314 4.84 7.88 14.77
N MET A 315 5.51 7.13 15.65
CA MET A 315 5.56 7.43 17.08
C MET A 315 6.22 8.79 17.37
N VAL A 316 7.21 9.20 16.57
CA VAL A 316 7.84 10.53 16.67
C VAL A 316 6.98 11.59 16.00
N ALA A 317 6.44 11.33 14.82
CA ALA A 317 5.64 12.27 14.04
C ALA A 317 4.41 12.76 14.81
N VAL A 318 3.72 11.87 15.54
CA VAL A 318 2.56 12.25 16.36
C VAL A 318 2.92 13.18 17.54
N LEU A 319 4.18 13.15 17.99
CA LEU A 319 4.66 14.04 19.06
C LEU A 319 5.06 15.41 18.53
N ILE A 320 5.81 15.46 17.44
CA ILE A 320 6.53 16.68 17.02
C ILE A 320 5.81 17.46 15.93
N THR A 321 4.99 16.81 15.12
CA THR A 321 4.31 17.48 14.00
C THR A 321 3.11 18.25 14.51
N ASP A 322 2.89 19.43 13.94
CA ASP A 322 1.71 20.24 14.19
C ASP A 322 0.89 20.32 12.90
N PRO A 323 -0.25 19.60 12.84
CA PRO A 323 -1.14 19.60 11.68
C PRO A 323 -1.60 21.00 11.26
N LEU A 324 -1.68 21.95 12.20
CA LEU A 324 -2.14 23.32 11.92
C LEU A 324 -1.20 24.07 10.96
N ASN A 325 0.08 23.69 10.92
CA ASN A 325 1.07 24.31 10.04
C ASN A 325 1.16 23.62 8.67
N ILE A 326 0.31 22.63 8.39
CA ILE A 326 0.34 21.87 7.15
C ILE A 326 -0.56 22.51 6.10
N VAL A 327 0.02 22.74 4.92
CA VAL A 327 -0.66 23.22 3.72
C VAL A 327 -0.44 22.23 2.59
N SER A 328 -1.49 21.50 2.21
CA SER A 328 -1.47 20.59 1.07
C SER A 328 -1.99 21.31 -0.17
N ASP A 329 -1.09 21.92 -0.94
CA ASP A 329 -1.37 22.52 -2.25
C ASP A 329 -1.24 21.47 -3.36
N GLY A 330 -2.35 21.16 -4.02
CA GLY A 330 -2.39 20.07 -4.97
C GLY A 330 -3.73 19.86 -5.63
N LEU A 331 -3.83 18.72 -6.32
CA LEU A 331 -5.09 18.21 -6.85
C LEU A 331 -5.91 17.62 -5.70
N HIS A 332 -7.15 18.07 -5.55
CA HIS A 332 -8.09 17.61 -4.51
C HIS A 332 -9.47 17.32 -5.11
N GLN A 333 -10.44 16.93 -4.27
CA GLN A 333 -11.82 16.75 -4.72
C GLN A 333 -12.31 18.03 -5.42
N PRO A 334 -12.77 17.96 -6.67
CA PRO A 334 -13.11 19.16 -7.43
C PRO A 334 -14.19 20.01 -6.76
N ILE A 335 -13.98 21.32 -6.64
CA ILE A 335 -14.97 22.27 -6.10
C ILE A 335 -15.89 22.75 -7.23
N GLY A 336 -17.20 22.69 -6.99
CA GLY A 336 -18.24 22.99 -7.97
C GLY A 336 -19.64 23.08 -7.34
N PRO A 337 -20.72 23.03 -8.14
CA PRO A 337 -22.09 23.12 -7.65
C PRO A 337 -22.46 22.01 -6.65
N CYS A 338 -22.80 22.35 -5.41
CA CYS A 338 -23.12 21.37 -4.35
C CYS A 338 -24.33 20.47 -4.61
N ASN A 339 -25.21 20.83 -5.56
CA ASN A 339 -26.43 20.10 -5.87
C ASN A 339 -26.24 18.98 -6.90
N GLU A 340 -25.05 18.85 -7.49
CA GLU A 340 -24.77 17.78 -8.46
C GLU A 340 -24.32 16.50 -7.76
N THR A 341 -25.02 15.41 -8.04
CA THR A 341 -24.69 14.07 -7.57
C THR A 341 -24.24 13.17 -8.73
N GLN A 342 -23.44 12.18 -8.38
CA GLN A 342 -22.98 11.12 -9.25
C GLN A 342 -23.46 9.78 -8.71
N LYS A 343 -23.86 8.90 -9.63
CA LYS A 343 -24.25 7.53 -9.32
C LYS A 343 -23.01 6.67 -9.14
N VAL A 344 -23.01 5.83 -8.11
CA VAL A 344 -21.97 4.84 -7.81
C VAL A 344 -22.59 3.46 -7.94
N GLN A 345 -22.09 2.64 -8.86
CA GLN A 345 -22.59 1.29 -9.06
C GLN A 345 -21.84 0.31 -8.15
N THR A 346 -22.60 -0.40 -7.32
CA THR A 346 -22.04 -1.49 -6.52
C THR A 346 -21.97 -2.78 -7.35
N PRO A 347 -21.02 -3.68 -7.08
CA PRO A 347 -20.95 -5.02 -7.69
C PRO A 347 -22.23 -5.85 -7.60
N THR A 348 -23.10 -5.58 -6.61
CA THR A 348 -24.41 -6.24 -6.45
C THR A 348 -25.51 -5.66 -7.34
N GLY A 349 -25.20 -4.65 -8.14
CA GLY A 349 -26.13 -3.96 -9.03
C GLY A 349 -26.98 -2.89 -8.35
N MET A 350 -26.74 -2.59 -7.07
CA MET A 350 -27.36 -1.43 -6.43
C MET A 350 -26.68 -0.15 -6.89
N VAL A 351 -27.47 0.92 -7.00
CA VAL A 351 -26.97 2.26 -7.34
C VAL A 351 -27.05 3.12 -6.09
N LEU A 352 -25.89 3.57 -5.62
CA LEU A 352 -25.75 4.56 -4.57
C LEU A 352 -25.48 5.93 -5.20
N GLU A 353 -25.57 7.00 -4.40
CA GLU A 353 -25.29 8.37 -4.87
C GLU A 353 -24.24 9.03 -3.97
N LYS A 354 -23.31 9.77 -4.57
CA LYS A 354 -22.35 10.67 -3.91
C LYS A 354 -22.41 12.06 -4.53
N LYS A 355 -22.03 13.12 -3.81
CA LYS A 355 -21.83 14.44 -4.42
C LYS A 355 -20.70 14.37 -5.44
N LYS A 356 -20.88 15.01 -6.59
CA LYS A 356 -19.84 15.08 -7.63
C LYS A 356 -18.71 16.03 -7.24
N TYR A 357 -19.05 17.10 -6.50
CA TYR A 357 -18.11 18.15 -6.13
C TYR A 357 -18.01 18.31 -4.61
N PHE A 358 -16.86 18.80 -4.16
CA PHE A 358 -16.65 19.22 -2.79
C PHE A 358 -17.45 20.49 -2.49
N CYS A 359 -18.28 20.43 -1.46
CA CYS A 359 -19.15 21.54 -1.09
C CYS A 359 -18.53 22.35 0.05
N THR A 360 -17.87 23.46 -0.29
CA THR A 360 -17.14 24.31 0.66
C THR A 360 -18.02 24.96 1.74
N THR A 361 -19.35 24.99 1.56
CA THR A 361 -20.30 25.51 2.55
C THR A 361 -20.92 24.44 3.45
N ASN A 362 -20.77 23.16 3.09
CA ASN A 362 -21.42 22.05 3.79
C ASN A 362 -20.63 20.74 3.57
N PHE A 363 -19.55 20.60 4.35
CA PHE A 363 -18.70 19.43 4.47
C PHE A 363 -18.46 19.14 5.97
N ASP A 364 -18.17 17.89 6.33
CA ASP A 364 -17.99 17.48 7.74
C ASP A 364 -16.58 16.97 8.07
N GLU A 365 -15.67 17.01 7.09
CA GLU A 365 -14.27 16.62 7.23
C GLU A 365 -13.50 17.58 8.17
N LYS A 366 -13.44 17.26 9.47
CA LYS A 366 -12.81 18.15 10.47
C LYS A 366 -11.29 18.14 10.46
N TYR A 367 -10.64 17.26 9.71
CA TYR A 367 -9.17 17.19 9.64
C TYR A 367 -8.58 18.22 8.66
N ILE A 368 -9.41 18.87 7.85
CA ILE A 368 -9.04 19.94 6.92
C ILE A 368 -9.94 21.16 7.04
N ASP A 369 -9.41 22.33 6.70
CA ASP A 369 -10.17 23.55 6.42
C ASP A 369 -9.40 24.46 5.43
N PHE A 370 -9.74 25.76 5.40
CA PHE A 370 -9.13 26.76 4.50
C PHE A 370 -8.48 27.94 5.25
N HIS A 371 -8.09 27.77 6.52
CA HIS A 371 -7.58 28.89 7.34
C HIS A 371 -6.25 29.48 6.83
N CYS A 372 -5.43 28.68 6.16
CA CYS A 372 -4.15 29.06 5.57
C CYS A 372 -4.28 29.86 4.27
N ILE A 373 -5.48 29.98 3.70
CA ILE A 373 -5.73 30.78 2.49
C ILE A 373 -5.88 32.26 2.86
N PRO A 374 -5.15 33.19 2.22
CA PRO A 374 -5.24 34.62 2.51
C PRO A 374 -6.69 35.15 2.44
N GLY A 375 -7.16 35.74 3.54
CA GLY A 375 -8.51 36.29 3.65
C GLY A 375 -9.61 35.28 4.00
N GLY A 376 -9.26 34.01 4.26
CA GLY A 376 -10.23 32.96 4.62
C GLY A 376 -11.29 32.71 3.55
N ALA A 377 -11.04 33.18 2.32
CA ALA A 377 -11.98 33.05 1.23
C ALA A 377 -11.98 31.60 0.74
N LEU A 378 -13.14 30.96 0.79
CA LEU A 378 -13.33 29.62 0.24
C LEU A 378 -12.92 29.63 -1.25
N PRO A 379 -12.18 28.62 -1.71
CA PRO A 379 -11.79 28.53 -3.12
C PRO A 379 -13.06 28.54 -3.99
N LYS A 380 -13.07 29.40 -5.00
CA LYS A 380 -14.16 29.49 -5.97
C LYS A 380 -13.61 29.25 -7.37
N PRO A 381 -14.39 28.61 -8.25
CA PRO A 381 -14.01 28.51 -9.65
C PRO A 381 -13.74 29.88 -10.28
N THR A 382 -12.63 29.99 -11.01
CA THR A 382 -12.24 31.20 -11.75
C THR A 382 -13.18 31.47 -12.93
N GLU A 383 -13.72 30.41 -13.54
CA GLU A 383 -14.65 30.50 -14.68
C GLU A 383 -16.01 29.87 -14.33
N PRO A 384 -17.14 30.52 -14.70
CA PRO A 384 -18.47 29.94 -14.53
C PRO A 384 -18.59 28.61 -15.31
N GLY A 385 -18.78 27.51 -14.58
CA GLY A 385 -19.03 26.18 -15.16
C GLY A 385 -17.81 25.26 -15.27
N GLN A 386 -16.61 25.70 -14.89
CA GLN A 386 -15.46 24.80 -14.74
C GLN A 386 -15.24 24.46 -13.26
N PRO A 387 -15.02 23.19 -12.90
CA PRO A 387 -14.69 22.84 -11.52
C PRO A 387 -13.26 23.27 -11.18
N LEU A 388 -13.04 23.65 -9.92
CA LEU A 388 -11.70 23.96 -9.40
C LEU A 388 -11.10 22.68 -8.79
N GLU A 389 -10.14 22.09 -9.48
CA GLU A 389 -9.52 20.82 -9.07
C GLU A 389 -8.20 21.02 -8.30
N TRP A 390 -7.49 22.11 -8.57
CA TRP A 390 -6.22 22.44 -7.93
C TRP A 390 -6.39 23.57 -6.93
N TYR A 391 -6.20 23.28 -5.64
CA TYR A 391 -6.29 24.27 -4.56
C TYR A 391 -5.49 23.83 -3.32
N ALA A 392 -5.35 24.73 -2.35
CA ALA A 392 -4.72 24.42 -1.08
C ALA A 392 -5.78 24.03 -0.04
N VAL A 393 -5.50 22.98 0.74
CA VAL A 393 -6.22 22.63 1.96
C VAL A 393 -5.27 22.72 3.15
N CYS A 394 -5.80 23.09 4.30
CA CYS A 394 -5.02 23.33 5.50
C CYS A 394 -5.36 22.26 6.54
N GLY A 395 -4.36 21.70 7.21
CA GLY A 395 -4.60 20.73 8.29
C GLY A 395 -5.17 21.41 9.54
N THR A 396 -6.01 20.72 10.29
CA THR A 396 -6.55 21.24 11.56
C THR A 396 -5.83 20.63 12.75
N ASP A 397 -5.75 21.36 13.88
CA ASP A 397 -5.10 20.86 15.10
C ASP A 397 -5.79 19.59 15.65
N TYR A 398 -5.10 18.84 16.49
CA TYR A 398 -5.65 17.69 17.20
C TYR A 398 -6.76 18.13 18.15
N GLU A 399 -7.96 17.54 18.03
CA GLU A 399 -9.00 17.71 19.06
C GLU A 399 -8.49 17.20 20.42
N ASN A 400 -7.80 16.06 20.41
CA ASN A 400 -7.10 15.49 21.56
C ASN A 400 -5.80 14.80 21.12
N ARG A 401 -4.67 15.51 21.21
CA ARG A 401 -3.37 14.94 20.81
C ARG A 401 -3.00 13.69 21.61
N ALA A 402 -3.39 13.61 22.89
CA ALA A 402 -3.10 12.45 23.73
C ALA A 402 -3.78 11.17 23.25
N GLU A 403 -4.97 11.29 22.63
CA GLU A 403 -5.67 10.17 22.02
C GLU A 403 -4.89 9.63 20.82
N TYR A 404 -4.45 10.49 19.90
CA TYR A 404 -3.60 10.09 18.77
C TYR A 404 -2.28 9.47 19.23
N ILE A 405 -1.62 10.05 20.24
CA ILE A 405 -0.39 9.45 20.82
C ILE A 405 -0.68 8.05 21.34
N THR A 406 -1.76 7.88 22.12
CA THR A 406 -2.13 6.60 22.72
C THR A 406 -2.43 5.55 21.64
N ILE A 407 -3.19 5.92 20.62
CA ILE A 407 -3.57 5.04 19.51
C ILE A 407 -2.33 4.63 18.71
N ILE A 408 -1.53 5.59 18.24
CA ILE A 408 -0.36 5.30 17.40
C ILE A 408 0.69 4.51 18.17
N TRP A 409 1.01 4.91 19.41
CA TRP A 409 1.97 4.16 20.21
C TRP A 409 1.44 2.77 20.58
N GLY A 410 0.15 2.65 20.90
CA GLY A 410 -0.51 1.38 21.18
C GLY A 410 -0.41 0.42 20.00
N ILE A 411 -0.76 0.88 18.80
CA ILE A 411 -0.66 0.14 17.53
C ILE A 411 0.79 -0.27 17.26
N CYS A 412 1.72 0.68 17.23
CA CYS A 412 3.12 0.43 16.92
C CYS A 412 3.80 -0.53 17.91
N ILE A 413 3.52 -0.41 19.22
CA ILE A 413 4.09 -1.30 20.24
C ILE A 413 3.47 -2.70 20.15
N LEU A 414 2.14 -2.79 20.04
CA LEU A 414 1.43 -4.06 19.95
C LEU A 414 1.83 -4.83 18.70
N TYR A 415 1.76 -4.18 17.53
CA TYR A 415 2.12 -4.82 16.26
C TYR A 415 3.62 -5.02 16.14
N GLY A 416 4.44 -4.12 16.69
CA GLY A 416 5.89 -4.31 16.79
C GLY A 416 6.25 -5.56 17.60
N TRP A 417 5.51 -5.83 18.69
CA TRP A 417 5.66 -7.07 19.44
C TRP A 417 5.28 -8.30 18.62
N ILE A 418 4.17 -8.26 17.87
CA ILE A 418 3.77 -9.35 16.98
C ILE A 418 4.84 -9.57 15.91
N TRP A 419 5.35 -8.51 15.27
CA TRP A 419 6.42 -8.60 14.29
C TRP A 419 7.70 -9.18 14.88
N TYR A 420 8.06 -8.83 16.11
CA TYR A 420 9.16 -9.46 16.81
C TYR A 420 8.95 -10.98 16.99
N GLN A 421 7.74 -11.41 17.37
CA GLN A 421 7.42 -12.84 17.48
C GLN A 421 7.55 -13.55 16.12
N VAL A 422 7.02 -12.94 15.06
CA VAL A 422 7.12 -13.48 13.69
C VAL A 422 8.58 -13.54 13.23
N ALA A 423 9.33 -12.45 13.38
CA ALA A 423 10.70 -12.35 12.90
C ALA A 423 11.66 -13.24 13.69
N ALA A 424 11.57 -13.24 15.03
CA ALA A 424 12.56 -13.85 15.92
C ALA A 424 12.20 -15.27 16.36
N ARG A 425 10.92 -15.55 16.60
CA ARG A 425 10.46 -16.83 17.16
C ARG A 425 9.91 -17.79 16.12
N SER A 426 9.63 -17.32 14.91
CA SER A 426 9.23 -18.19 13.80
C SER A 426 10.44 -18.70 13.02
N GLY A 427 10.20 -19.42 11.92
CA GLY A 427 11.26 -19.98 11.10
C GLY A 427 12.07 -18.94 10.33
N PRO A 428 13.23 -19.33 9.77
CA PRO A 428 13.98 -18.48 8.86
C PRO A 428 13.18 -18.21 7.58
N THR A 429 13.53 -17.14 6.86
CA THR A 429 12.98 -16.90 5.51
C THR A 429 13.24 -18.13 4.63
N PRO A 430 12.20 -18.75 4.02
CA PRO A 430 12.39 -19.92 3.18
C PRO A 430 13.28 -19.62 1.97
N ILE A 431 14.33 -20.42 1.77
CA ILE A 431 15.18 -20.35 0.58
C ILE A 431 14.54 -21.17 -0.53
N ASP A 432 14.37 -20.58 -1.71
CA ASP A 432 13.86 -21.31 -2.88
C ASP A 432 14.93 -22.29 -3.39
N PRO A 433 14.65 -23.60 -3.45
CA PRO A 433 15.63 -24.56 -3.93
C PRO A 433 15.90 -24.32 -5.42
N VAL A 434 17.17 -24.20 -5.79
CA VAL A 434 17.59 -23.98 -7.18
C VAL A 434 17.89 -25.33 -7.82
N LYS A 435 17.32 -25.57 -9.00
CA LYS A 435 17.55 -26.80 -9.75
C LYS A 435 19.00 -26.87 -10.23
N GLU A 436 19.79 -27.77 -9.66
CA GLU A 436 21.15 -28.03 -10.09
C GLU A 436 21.15 -28.75 -11.45
N LEU A 437 21.54 -28.04 -12.50
CA LEU A 437 21.80 -28.67 -13.79
C LEU A 437 23.11 -29.45 -13.68
N ARG A 438 23.04 -30.74 -13.33
CA ARG A 438 24.18 -31.65 -13.49
C ARG A 438 24.66 -31.53 -14.93
N LYS A 439 25.84 -30.91 -15.13
CA LYS A 439 26.56 -31.00 -16.39
C LYS A 439 26.67 -32.49 -16.69
N ARG A 440 26.02 -32.97 -17.75
CA ARG A 440 26.35 -34.28 -18.31
C ARG A 440 27.82 -34.19 -18.65
N VAL A 441 28.66 -34.78 -17.80
CA VAL A 441 30.01 -35.13 -18.20
C VAL A 441 29.80 -36.10 -19.36
N VAL A 442 29.94 -35.57 -20.58
CA VAL A 442 29.99 -36.39 -21.77
C VAL A 442 31.20 -37.28 -21.55
N LYS A 443 30.96 -38.53 -21.12
CA LYS A 443 31.97 -39.58 -21.24
C LYS A 443 32.18 -39.72 -22.74
N THR A 444 33.18 -39.02 -23.27
CA THR A 444 33.78 -39.35 -24.56
C THR A 444 34.22 -40.80 -24.41
N ILE A 445 33.43 -41.71 -24.97
CA ILE A 445 33.85 -43.09 -25.16
C ILE A 445 34.98 -42.99 -26.18
N GLU A 446 36.22 -43.03 -25.71
CA GLU A 446 37.35 -43.35 -26.58
C GLU A 446 37.07 -44.70 -27.21
N ARG A 447 36.70 -44.64 -28.49
CA ARG A 447 36.66 -45.77 -29.38
C ARG A 447 38.13 -46.13 -29.68
N GLN A 448 38.76 -46.87 -28.79
CA GLN A 448 40.00 -47.57 -29.13
C GLN A 448 39.63 -48.86 -29.86
N ASP A 449 40.09 -48.91 -31.10
CA ASP A 449 40.13 -50.10 -31.93
C ASP A 449 40.75 -51.29 -31.17
N THR A 450 40.06 -52.43 -31.18
CA THR A 450 40.74 -53.71 -31.06
C THR A 450 39.97 -54.74 -31.88
N THR A 451 40.38 -54.81 -33.14
CA THR A 451 40.08 -55.89 -34.04
C THR A 451 40.91 -57.12 -33.65
N SER A 452 40.24 -58.28 -33.60
CA SER A 452 40.79 -59.64 -33.74
C SER A 452 41.41 -60.29 -32.48
N LEU A 453 40.77 -61.33 -31.91
CA LEU A 453 40.90 -62.74 -32.30
C LEU A 453 40.24 -63.70 -31.28
N THR A 454 39.28 -64.48 -31.81
CA THR A 454 39.01 -65.92 -31.57
C THR A 454 38.61 -66.49 -30.19
N ASN A 455 37.43 -67.13 -30.24
CA ASN A 455 37.07 -68.48 -29.78
C ASN A 455 37.19 -68.86 -28.30
N GLY A 456 36.04 -69.25 -27.71
CA GLY A 456 36.02 -70.11 -26.54
C GLY A 456 34.65 -70.25 -25.88
N LYS A 457 33.85 -71.19 -26.37
CA LYS A 457 32.61 -71.70 -25.74
C LYS A 457 32.79 -71.94 -24.22
N LYS A 458 31.81 -71.54 -23.41
CA LYS A 458 31.19 -72.47 -22.43
C LYS A 458 29.83 -71.99 -21.94
N LYS A 459 28.87 -72.92 -22.04
CA LYS A 459 27.49 -72.91 -21.57
C LYS A 459 27.42 -73.04 -20.04
N ILE A 460 26.44 -72.34 -19.47
CA ILE A 460 25.42 -72.78 -18.49
C ILE A 460 25.92 -73.44 -17.20
N ASP A 461 25.61 -72.81 -16.07
CA ASP A 461 24.84 -73.47 -15.01
C ASP A 461 24.10 -72.42 -14.16
N GLU A 462 22.78 -72.44 -14.25
CA GLU A 462 21.86 -71.88 -13.25
C GLU A 462 21.92 -72.76 -12.01
N ARG A 463 22.10 -72.17 -10.83
CA ARG A 463 21.66 -72.81 -9.59
C ARG A 463 21.24 -71.78 -8.54
N TYR A 464 19.93 -71.76 -8.35
CA TYR A 464 19.14 -71.30 -7.21
C TYR A 464 19.76 -71.66 -5.85
N TYR A 465 19.80 -70.68 -4.94
CA TYR A 465 19.79 -70.72 -3.47
C TYR A 465 19.76 -69.21 -3.05
N GLU A 466 19.01 -68.68 -2.10
CA GLU A 466 18.26 -69.23 -0.97
C GLU A 466 17.38 -68.11 -0.39
N ASP A 467 16.27 -68.49 0.25
CA ASP A 467 15.49 -67.70 1.20
C ASP A 467 16.37 -67.07 2.30
N ASN A 468 16.03 -65.87 2.78
CA ASN A 468 15.74 -65.69 4.21
C ASN A 468 15.18 -64.31 4.58
N HIS A 469 14.13 -64.39 5.40
CA HIS A 469 13.46 -63.31 6.10
C HIS A 469 14.35 -62.65 7.17
N GLY A 470 14.20 -61.32 7.30
CA GLY A 470 14.09 -60.64 8.59
C GLY A 470 15.35 -60.01 9.18
N ARG A 471 15.40 -58.67 9.18
CA ARG A 471 15.77 -57.85 10.37
C ARG A 471 15.56 -56.35 10.14
N LEU A 472 14.93 -55.72 11.13
CA LEU A 472 15.04 -54.30 11.48
C LEU A 472 16.51 -53.86 11.48
N SER A 473 16.82 -52.70 10.90
CA SER A 473 17.64 -51.66 11.56
C SER A 473 17.64 -50.34 10.78
N THR A 474 17.20 -49.28 11.46
CA THR A 474 17.81 -47.93 11.48
C THR A 474 18.18 -47.29 10.14
N HIS A 475 17.32 -46.37 9.69
CA HIS A 475 17.72 -45.31 8.76
C HIS A 475 18.76 -44.40 9.42
N PRO A 476 19.89 -44.08 8.77
CA PRO A 476 20.80 -43.06 9.25
C PRO A 476 20.24 -41.66 8.95
N GLU A 477 20.27 -40.79 9.95
CA GLU A 477 20.04 -39.35 9.80
C GLU A 477 21.03 -38.73 8.81
N PRO A 478 20.59 -37.81 7.94
CA PRO A 478 21.52 -36.99 7.18
C PRO A 478 22.08 -35.87 8.08
N PHE A 479 23.39 -35.92 8.31
CA PHE A 479 24.20 -34.81 8.79
C PHE A 479 23.91 -33.54 7.97
N TYR A 480 23.32 -32.53 8.61
CA TYR A 480 23.30 -31.16 8.11
C TYR A 480 24.68 -30.54 8.35
N SER A 481 25.52 -30.52 7.32
CA SER A 481 26.70 -29.64 7.28
C SER A 481 26.27 -28.29 6.72
N ASP A 482 26.43 -27.24 7.52
CA ASP A 482 26.28 -25.82 7.18
C ASP A 482 27.03 -25.46 5.87
N PRO A 483 26.36 -24.90 4.84
CA PRO A 483 27.03 -24.27 3.72
C PRO A 483 26.89 -22.75 3.83
N TYR A 484 27.72 -22.12 4.67
CA TYR A 484 28.02 -20.69 4.56
C TYR A 484 29.47 -20.50 4.10
N GLU A 485 29.74 -20.87 2.85
CA GLU A 485 30.81 -20.25 2.06
C GLU A 485 30.23 -19.83 0.71
N SER A 486 29.86 -18.55 0.61
CA SER A 486 29.53 -17.92 -0.66
C SER A 486 30.78 -17.83 -1.55
N PRO A 487 30.68 -18.05 -2.88
CA PRO A 487 31.80 -17.80 -3.78
C PRO A 487 32.05 -16.28 -3.88
N ARG A 488 33.22 -15.82 -3.40
CA ARG A 488 33.70 -14.46 -3.69
C ARG A 488 34.01 -14.36 -5.18
N PHE A 489 33.25 -13.55 -5.91
CA PHE A 489 33.67 -13.00 -7.19
C PHE A 489 34.95 -12.16 -6.98
N ARG A 490 36.12 -12.70 -7.36
CA ARG A 490 37.36 -11.92 -7.44
C ARG A 490 37.43 -11.23 -8.80
N GLY A 491 37.01 -9.96 -8.83
CA GLY A 491 37.48 -9.01 -9.84
C GLY A 491 38.79 -8.39 -9.37
N ASN A 492 39.89 -8.67 -10.07
CA ASN A 492 41.18 -8.03 -9.80
C ASN A 492 41.16 -6.60 -10.35
N PHE A 493 41.03 -5.61 -9.48
CA PHE A 493 41.46 -4.24 -9.76
C PHE A 493 42.62 -3.90 -8.84
N VAL A 494 43.78 -3.66 -9.44
CA VAL A 494 45.01 -3.22 -8.79
C VAL A 494 44.99 -1.70 -8.75
N THR A 495 44.97 -1.12 -7.55
CA THR A 495 45.35 0.29 -7.32
C THR A 495 46.23 0.41 -6.07
N PRO A 496 47.13 1.42 -6.02
CA PRO A 496 48.30 1.40 -5.14
C PRO A 496 48.03 1.97 -3.75
N LYS A 497 48.74 1.45 -2.75
CA LYS A 497 48.80 1.93 -1.36
C LYS A 497 49.32 3.37 -1.27
N PRO A 498 48.82 4.17 -0.29
CA PRO A 498 49.64 5.18 0.35
C PRO A 498 50.03 4.77 1.79
N ALA A 499 51.17 5.31 2.19
CA ALA A 499 51.96 4.94 3.35
C ALA A 499 51.40 5.47 4.68
N SER A 500 51.76 4.74 5.73
CA SER A 500 51.56 5.05 7.14
C SER A 500 52.32 6.29 7.60
N SER A 501 51.68 7.13 8.41
CA SER A 501 52.35 8.11 9.26
C SER A 501 51.71 8.12 10.65
N LYS A 502 52.50 7.71 11.64
CA LYS A 502 52.27 7.87 13.09
C LYS A 502 52.46 9.34 13.48
N LYS A 503 51.69 9.86 14.44
CA LYS A 503 52.19 10.60 15.63
C LYS A 503 51.05 11.13 16.53
N ASN A 504 51.10 10.67 17.78
CA ASN A 504 51.10 11.39 19.06
C ASN A 504 50.05 12.47 19.38
N THR A 505 49.28 12.17 20.45
CA THR A 505 48.66 13.09 21.43
C THR A 505 49.74 13.82 22.26
N PRO A 506 49.46 15.01 22.83
CA PRO A 506 48.98 15.11 24.24
C PRO A 506 47.91 16.21 24.46
N ALA A 507 46.91 16.00 25.34
CA ALA A 507 46.72 16.66 26.66
C ALA A 507 47.09 18.16 26.69
N THR A 508 46.28 19.15 27.12
CA THR A 508 45.52 19.34 28.38
C THR A 508 44.94 20.77 28.32
N LEU A 509 43.77 21.08 28.91
CA LEU A 509 43.54 22.20 29.88
C LEU A 509 42.07 22.65 30.00
N LYS A 510 41.68 22.81 31.26
CA LYS A 510 40.45 23.37 31.81
C LYS A 510 40.43 24.91 31.72
N GLN A 511 39.25 25.51 31.50
CA GLN A 511 38.84 26.80 32.09
C GLN A 511 37.32 26.96 31.87
N GLN A 512 36.45 26.68 32.84
CA GLN A 512 35.90 27.56 33.89
C GLN A 512 35.26 28.89 33.43
N GLN A 513 33.93 28.94 33.62
CA GLN A 513 33.14 30.00 34.28
C GLN A 513 33.07 31.42 33.67
N ASN A 514 31.88 31.82 33.20
CA ASN A 514 30.96 32.76 33.89
C ASN A 514 29.98 33.40 32.90
N LEU A 515 28.67 33.27 33.17
CA LEU A 515 27.70 34.38 33.11
C LEU A 515 26.37 33.91 33.72
N LYS A 516 26.08 34.44 34.91
CA LYS A 516 24.77 34.46 35.56
C LYS A 516 24.12 35.83 35.32
N GLN A 517 22.80 35.86 35.52
CA GLN A 517 21.89 37.01 35.67
C GLN A 517 21.39 37.58 34.33
N SER A 518 20.08 37.64 34.07
CA SER A 518 19.06 38.28 34.90
C SER A 518 17.72 37.52 34.95
N ALA A 519 17.06 37.68 36.10
CA ALA A 519 15.69 37.26 36.37
C ALA A 519 14.77 38.49 36.30
N GLN A 520 13.55 38.34 35.80
CA GLN A 520 12.43 39.19 36.20
C GLN A 520 11.10 38.44 36.09
N LYS A 521 10.50 38.20 37.26
CA LYS A 521 9.11 37.78 37.49
C LYS A 521 8.18 38.98 37.28
N PRO A 522 6.91 38.74 36.89
CA PRO A 522 5.81 39.46 37.51
C PRO A 522 4.82 38.53 38.24
N GLN A 523 4.32 39.03 39.37
CA GLN A 523 3.26 38.48 40.21
C GLN A 523 1.86 38.71 39.60
N PRO A 524 0.80 38.03 40.12
CA PRO A 524 -0.49 37.89 39.47
C PRO A 524 -1.46 39.03 39.80
N SER A 525 -2.24 39.46 38.81
CA SER A 525 -3.38 40.37 38.96
C SER A 525 -4.70 39.60 39.04
N ALA A 526 -5.61 40.17 39.84
CA ALA A 526 -6.84 39.62 40.36
C ALA A 526 -7.95 39.31 39.33
N GLN A 527 -8.86 38.43 39.77
CA GLN A 527 -10.13 38.04 39.15
C GLN A 527 -11.07 39.23 38.83
N PRO A 528 -12.04 38.99 37.94
CA PRO A 528 -13.44 39.07 38.37
C PRO A 528 -14.27 37.84 38.00
N GLN A 529 -15.14 37.44 38.92
CA GLN A 529 -16.17 36.40 38.79
C GLN A 529 -17.21 36.73 37.69
N PRO A 530 -17.78 35.73 37.01
CA PRO A 530 -19.12 35.82 36.46
C PRO A 530 -20.14 35.03 37.29
N GLN A 531 -21.30 35.65 37.42
CA GLN A 531 -22.44 35.27 38.22
C GLN A 531 -23.14 33.99 37.73
N ILE A 532 -23.57 33.19 38.69
CA ILE A 532 -24.42 32.01 38.51
C ILE A 532 -25.86 32.48 38.24
N GLN A 533 -26.35 32.29 37.01
CA GLN A 533 -27.79 32.32 36.72
C GLN A 533 -28.35 30.90 36.77
N LYS A 534 -29.24 30.67 37.74
CA LYS A 534 -30.10 29.49 37.84
C LYS A 534 -31.18 29.57 36.74
N VAL A 535 -31.16 28.66 35.79
CA VAL A 535 -32.31 28.43 34.90
C VAL A 535 -33.14 27.27 35.47
N VAL A 536 -34.37 27.61 35.83
CA VAL A 536 -35.43 26.73 36.30
C VAL A 536 -35.94 25.90 35.13
N VAL A 537 -35.83 24.57 35.22
CA VAL A 537 -36.45 23.63 34.28
C VAL A 537 -37.83 23.25 34.81
N THR A 538 -38.88 23.86 34.26
CA THR A 538 -40.27 23.42 34.45
C THR A 538 -40.68 22.42 33.37
N LYS A 539 -41.05 21.22 33.82
CA LYS A 539 -41.76 20.17 33.08
C LYS A 539 -43.22 20.57 32.78
N LYS A 540 -43.68 20.31 31.56
CA LYS A 540 -45.07 20.01 31.11
C LYS A 540 -44.89 19.25 29.77
N VAL A 541 -45.27 17.99 29.51
CA VAL A 541 -46.47 17.16 29.76
C VAL A 541 -47.76 17.74 29.17
N GLU A 542 -48.50 16.85 28.49
CA GLU A 542 -49.73 16.97 27.66
C GLU A 542 -49.44 17.15 26.15
N GLU A 543 -49.59 16.16 25.26
CA GLU A 543 -50.62 15.14 24.99
C GLU A 543 -51.84 15.66 24.19
N GLN A 544 -52.12 14.97 23.07
CA GLN A 544 -53.41 14.86 22.36
C GLN A 544 -53.93 16.14 21.63
N GLU A 545 -54.65 16.13 20.51
CA GLU A 545 -55.21 15.14 19.58
C GLU A 545 -55.90 15.97 18.45
N LYS A 546 -56.08 15.39 17.25
CA LYS A 546 -57.27 15.50 16.36
C LYS A 546 -57.06 15.84 14.88
N LYS A 547 -57.57 14.90 14.10
CA LYS A 547 -58.01 14.91 12.69
C LYS A 547 -59.10 15.95 12.40
N VAL A 548 -59.05 16.57 11.22
CA VAL A 548 -60.19 17.04 10.38
C VAL A 548 -59.67 17.07 8.92
N LEU A 549 -60.01 16.15 8.00
CA LEU A 549 -61.17 16.07 7.08
C LEU A 549 -61.43 17.29 6.15
N SER A 550 -60.86 17.20 4.93
CA SER A 550 -61.45 17.39 3.56
C SER A 550 -62.12 18.75 3.17
N PRO A 551 -62.62 19.00 1.92
CA PRO A 551 -62.27 18.52 0.56
C PRO A 551 -62.34 19.63 -0.56
N ASN A 552 -62.15 19.20 -1.82
CA ASN A 552 -62.77 19.67 -3.10
C ASN A 552 -62.21 20.88 -3.89
N SER A 553 -61.75 20.59 -5.13
CA SER A 553 -62.37 20.96 -6.44
C SER A 553 -61.51 20.37 -7.59
N LEU A 554 -61.95 19.40 -8.42
CA LEU A 554 -62.87 19.49 -9.59
C LEU A 554 -62.39 20.54 -10.62
N ILE A 555 -62.29 20.35 -11.94
CA ILE A 555 -62.82 19.40 -12.96
C ILE A 555 -62.07 19.64 -14.31
N ALA A 556 -62.21 18.69 -15.25
CA ALA A 556 -62.07 18.78 -16.74
C ALA A 556 -60.67 18.57 -17.36
N ASP A 557 -60.49 17.87 -18.47
CA ASP A 557 -61.37 17.04 -19.31
C ASP A 557 -60.53 16.11 -20.21
N THR A 558 -61.10 14.95 -20.51
CA THR A 558 -60.71 13.83 -21.43
C THR A 558 -60.51 14.25 -22.92
N PRO A 559 -60.27 13.36 -23.93
CA PRO A 559 -59.87 11.94 -23.96
C PRO A 559 -58.88 11.48 -25.08
N ALA A 560 -58.56 10.17 -25.03
CA ALA A 560 -58.40 9.21 -26.14
C ALA A 560 -57.03 8.96 -26.80
N ARG A 561 -56.49 7.74 -26.59
CA ARG A 561 -56.47 6.71 -27.64
C ARG A 561 -56.09 5.31 -27.14
N ASN A 562 -56.86 4.35 -27.65
CA ASN A 562 -56.71 2.90 -27.57
C ASN A 562 -55.35 2.38 -28.06
N LEU A 563 -54.86 1.26 -27.50
CA LEU A 563 -54.68 -0.02 -28.23
C LEU A 563 -54.10 -1.18 -27.36
N ARG A 564 -54.93 -2.23 -27.25
CA ARG A 564 -54.64 -3.68 -27.36
C ARG A 564 -53.66 -4.41 -26.40
N LYS A 565 -54.29 -5.14 -25.47
CA LYS A 565 -54.27 -6.62 -25.24
C LYS A 565 -53.20 -7.49 -25.95
N ARG A 566 -52.49 -8.31 -25.16
CA ARG A 566 -52.46 -9.81 -25.18
C ARG A 566 -51.62 -10.30 -23.97
N ARG A 567 -52.18 -11.06 -23.00
CA ARG A 567 -52.12 -12.55 -22.83
C ARG A 567 -50.72 -13.12 -23.09
N SER A 568 -50.11 -14.01 -22.32
CA SER A 568 -50.43 -14.84 -21.15
C SER A 568 -49.24 -15.81 -21.00
N ARG A 569 -48.83 -16.20 -19.79
CA ARG A 569 -48.70 -17.61 -19.34
C ARG A 569 -47.94 -17.70 -18.01
N LYS A 570 -48.63 -18.29 -17.03
CA LYS A 570 -48.04 -19.06 -15.93
C LYS A 570 -47.61 -20.42 -16.50
N TYR A 571 -46.46 -20.92 -16.08
CA TYR A 571 -46.31 -22.14 -15.27
C TYR A 571 -44.97 -22.06 -14.54
#